data_AF-A0A9D1GUE1-F1
#
_entry.id   AF-A0A9D1GUE1-F1
#
_cell.length_a   1.000
_cell.length_b   1.000
_cell.length_c   1.000
_cell.angle_alpha   90.00
_cell.angle_beta   90.00
_cell.angle_gamma   90.00
#
_symmetry.space_group_name_H-M   'P 1'
#
loop_
_entity.id
_entity.type
_entity.pdbx_description
1 polymer ?
#
loop_
_entity_poly.entity_id
_entity_poly.type
_entity_poly.pdbx_seq_one_letter_code
_entity_poly.pdbx_strand_id
1 'polypeptide(L)'
;MNNNPIIIGIDHGYGNIKIAHCCFKTGVAVYDKEPTFKSNLLIYEGRYYLIGEEHKEFISDKMTDSDYYILTLAAVARELNIRRLTSARVHLAAGLPLTWVSEQKDSFRAYLLQNESADFTFRGVEYHVEFAGADIFPQGFSKV
;
A
#
# COMPACT_ATOMS: atom_id res chain seq x y z
N MET A 1 2.80 -7.96 23.27
CA MET A 1 2.98 -7.45 21.90
C MET A 1 4.27 -6.67 21.87
N ASN A 2 5.14 -6.85 20.86
CA ASN A 2 6.30 -5.98 20.70
C ASN A 2 5.78 -4.55 20.54
N ASN A 3 6.09 -3.67 21.49
CA ASN A 3 5.63 -2.28 21.49
C ASN A 3 6.30 -1.43 20.41
N ASN A 4 7.33 -1.97 19.73
CA ASN A 4 8.06 -1.26 18.70
C ASN A 4 7.41 -1.50 17.33
N PRO A 5 6.98 -0.44 16.63
CA PRO A 5 6.39 -0.58 15.31
C PRO A 5 7.42 -1.09 14.30
N ILE A 6 6.97 -1.95 13.39
CA ILE A 6 7.75 -2.41 12.24
C ILE A 6 7.75 -1.30 11.20
N ILE A 7 8.93 -0.82 10.82
CA ILE A 7 9.05 0.17 9.75
C ILE A 7 8.91 -0.54 8.41
N ILE A 8 7.96 -0.10 7.58
CA ILE A 8 7.74 -0.60 6.23
C ILE A 8 7.96 0.55 5.24
N GLY A 9 9.02 0.45 4.45
CA GLY A 9 9.32 1.37 3.36
C GLY A 9 8.51 1.04 2.10
N ILE A 10 7.80 2.02 1.56
CA ILE A 10 6.97 1.89 0.37
C ILE A 10 7.29 3.04 -0.58
N ASP A 11 7.81 2.75 -1.76
CA ASP A 11 8.01 3.73 -2.82
C ASP A 11 6.82 3.67 -3.79
N HIS A 12 5.95 4.67 -3.72
CA HIS A 12 4.76 4.80 -4.58
C HIS A 12 5.13 5.40 -5.93
N GLY A 13 5.94 4.68 -6.71
CA GLY A 13 6.32 5.08 -8.07
C GLY A 13 5.15 4.96 -9.05
N TYR A 14 5.06 5.87 -10.02
CA TYR A 14 3.94 5.94 -10.98
C TYR A 14 3.61 4.62 -11.70
N GLY A 15 4.60 3.77 -11.98
CA GLY A 15 4.38 2.47 -12.63
C GLY A 15 4.48 1.26 -11.71
N ASN A 16 5.17 1.38 -10.57
CA ASN A 16 5.41 0.26 -9.66
C ASN A 16 5.48 0.73 -8.21
N ILE A 17 4.86 -0.04 -7.33
CA ILE A 17 5.14 -0.01 -5.90
C ILE A 17 6.38 -0.84 -5.63
N LYS A 18 7.38 -0.23 -4.98
CA LYS A 18 8.56 -0.95 -4.50
C LYS A 18 8.54 -0.99 -2.99
N ILE A 19 8.81 -2.17 -2.45
CA ILE A 19 9.06 -2.42 -1.04
C ILE A 19 10.46 -3.03 -0.91
N ALA A 20 11.00 -3.09 0.30
CA ALA A 20 12.35 -3.58 0.55
C ALA A 20 12.60 -4.97 -0.06
N HIS A 21 11.59 -5.83 -0.08
CA HIS A 21 11.73 -7.22 -0.52
C HIS A 21 10.96 -7.57 -1.81
N CYS A 22 10.30 -6.61 -2.47
CA CYS A 22 9.48 -6.90 -3.66
C CYS A 22 9.18 -5.63 -4.50
N CYS A 23 8.78 -5.85 -5.75
CA CYS A 23 8.26 -4.82 -6.64
C CYS A 23 6.99 -5.35 -7.30
N PHE A 24 5.93 -4.53 -7.38
CA PHE A 24 4.70 -4.90 -8.09
C PHE A 24 4.08 -3.69 -8.79
N LYS A 25 3.37 -3.95 -9.89
CA LYS A 25 2.73 -2.91 -10.69
C LYS A 25 1.64 -2.21 -9.88
N THR A 26 1.45 -0.92 -10.12
CA THR A 26 0.41 -0.07 -9.49
C THR A 26 -1.01 -0.34 -9.99
N GLY A 27 -1.20 -1.28 -10.92
CA GLY A 27 -2.53 -1.61 -11.45
C GLY A 27 -3.46 -2.18 -10.37
N VAL A 28 -4.65 -1.60 -10.24
CA VAL A 28 -5.73 -2.10 -9.39
C VAL A 28 -7.00 -2.27 -10.25
N ALA A 29 -7.56 -3.47 -10.22
CA ALA A 29 -8.89 -3.77 -10.76
C ALA A 29 -9.85 -4.06 -9.61
N VAL A 30 -11.00 -3.39 -9.59
CA VAL A 30 -11.99 -3.45 -8.51
C VAL A 30 -13.21 -4.25 -8.97
N TYR A 31 -13.70 -5.12 -8.09
CA TYR A 31 -14.88 -5.95 -8.33
C TYR A 31 -15.83 -5.89 -7.13
N ASP A 32 -17.13 -5.90 -7.42
CA ASP A 32 -18.19 -5.99 -6.38
C ASP A 32 -18.45 -7.43 -5.92
N LYS A 33 -17.93 -8.41 -6.67
CA LYS A 33 -18.08 -9.85 -6.38
C LYS A 33 -16.72 -10.53 -6.47
N GLU A 34 -16.57 -11.63 -5.75
CA GLU A 34 -15.33 -12.38 -5.74
C GLU A 34 -14.96 -12.86 -7.15
N PRO A 35 -13.79 -12.46 -7.70
CA PRO A 35 -13.37 -12.88 -9.03
C PRO A 35 -12.86 -14.33 -9.04
N THR A 36 -12.88 -14.94 -10.23
CA THR A 36 -12.38 -16.31 -10.44
C THR A 36 -10.87 -16.40 -10.21
N PHE A 37 -10.11 -15.37 -10.58
CA PHE A 37 -8.66 -15.29 -10.36
C PHE A 37 -8.36 -14.65 -9.00
N LYS A 38 -7.55 -15.33 -8.16
CA LYS A 38 -7.31 -14.91 -6.76
C LYS A 38 -5.83 -14.68 -6.39
N SER A 39 -4.91 -14.82 -7.35
CA SER A 39 -3.46 -14.86 -7.10
C SER A 39 -2.87 -13.58 -6.49
N ASN A 40 -3.52 -12.43 -6.69
CA ASN A 40 -3.16 -11.15 -6.09
C ASN A 40 -4.40 -10.41 -5.53
N LEU A 41 -5.39 -11.17 -5.08
CA LEU A 41 -6.63 -10.62 -4.58
C LEU A 41 -6.44 -10.06 -3.17
N LEU A 42 -6.81 -8.79 -3.01
CA LEU A 42 -7.00 -8.10 -1.74
C LEU A 42 -8.50 -7.92 -1.50
N ILE A 43 -8.97 -8.23 -0.28
CA ILE A 43 -10.35 -8.01 0.14
C ILE A 43 -10.32 -7.04 1.31
N TYR A 44 -11.02 -5.91 1.15
CA TYR A 44 -11.10 -4.85 2.14
C TYR A 44 -12.47 -4.17 2.04
N GLU A 45 -13.11 -3.90 3.18
CA GLU A 45 -14.44 -3.27 3.28
C GLU A 45 -15.51 -3.89 2.35
N GLY A 46 -15.48 -5.23 2.21
CA GLY A 46 -16.45 -5.96 1.38
C GLY A 46 -16.24 -5.84 -0.14
N ARG A 47 -15.14 -5.20 -0.59
CA ARG A 47 -14.75 -5.08 -1.99
C ARG A 47 -13.55 -5.95 -2.33
N TYR A 48 -13.41 -6.27 -3.61
CA TYR A 48 -12.40 -7.18 -4.15
C TYR A 48 -11.45 -6.42 -5.08
N TYR A 49 -10.15 -6.48 -4.82
CA TYR A 49 -9.12 -5.72 -5.52
C TYR A 49 -8.04 -6.66 -6.06
N LEU A 50 -7.90 -6.76 -7.38
CA LEU A 50 -6.79 -7.47 -8.00
C LEU A 50 -5.60 -6.53 -8.19
N ILE A 51 -4.49 -6.89 -7.54
CA ILE A 51 -3.26 -6.09 -7.53
C ILE A 51 -2.29 -6.55 -8.63
N GLY A 52 -1.83 -5.61 -9.44
CA GLY A 52 -0.81 -5.82 -10.46
C GLY A 52 -1.30 -6.48 -11.75
N GLU A 53 -2.62 -6.66 -11.89
CA GLU A 53 -3.27 -7.06 -13.14
C GLU A 53 -3.69 -5.79 -13.88
N GLU A 54 -3.32 -5.70 -15.16
CA GLU A 54 -3.45 -4.56 -16.08
C GLU A 54 -2.36 -3.47 -16.05
N HIS A 55 -1.84 -3.21 -17.25
CA HIS A 55 -1.10 -2.00 -17.58
C HIS A 55 -2.15 -0.93 -17.92
N LYS A 56 -2.71 -0.26 -16.91
CA LYS A 56 -3.48 0.96 -17.20
C LYS A 56 -2.50 1.99 -17.74
N GLU A 57 -2.72 2.43 -18.98
CA GLU A 57 -2.11 3.64 -19.50
C GLU A 57 -2.36 4.76 -18.49
N PHE A 58 -1.32 5.57 -18.28
CA PHE A 58 -1.29 6.59 -17.26
C PHE A 58 -2.41 7.62 -17.47
N ILE A 59 -3.55 7.44 -16.79
CA ILE A 59 -4.59 8.46 -16.69
C ILE A 59 -4.47 9.05 -15.30
N SER A 60 -3.66 10.11 -15.21
CA SER A 60 -3.41 10.90 -13.99
C SER A 60 -4.67 11.35 -13.27
N ASP A 61 -5.80 11.44 -13.98
CA ASP A 61 -7.09 11.88 -13.45
C ASP A 61 -7.90 10.78 -12.72
N LYS A 62 -7.51 9.50 -12.88
CA LYS A 62 -8.29 8.36 -12.36
C LYS A 62 -7.58 7.54 -11.29
N MET A 63 -6.34 7.87 -10.93
CA MET A 63 -5.72 7.36 -9.70
C MET A 63 -6.37 8.08 -8.51
N THR A 64 -7.62 7.74 -8.24
CA THR A 64 -8.32 8.21 -7.04
C THR A 64 -7.55 7.73 -5.83
N ASP A 65 -7.39 8.59 -4.81
CA ASP A 65 -6.59 8.32 -3.61
C ASP A 65 -6.76 6.88 -3.12
N SER A 66 -8.00 6.36 -3.12
CA SER A 66 -8.40 4.98 -2.80
C SER A 66 -7.47 3.88 -3.33
N ASP A 67 -6.98 3.98 -4.57
CA ASP A 67 -6.11 2.97 -5.16
C ASP A 67 -4.75 2.89 -4.43
N TYR A 68 -4.21 4.03 -3.98
CA TYR A 68 -2.94 4.08 -3.25
C TYR A 68 -3.03 3.46 -1.86
N TYR A 69 -4.16 3.58 -1.16
CA TYR A 69 -4.32 2.91 0.13
C TYR A 69 -4.40 1.40 -0.04
N ILE A 70 -5.17 0.92 -1.02
CA ILE A 70 -5.25 -0.51 -1.34
C ILE A 70 -3.86 -1.06 -1.73
N LEU A 71 -3.10 -0.34 -2.54
CA LEU A 71 -1.72 -0.68 -2.88
C LEU A 71 -0.80 -0.70 -1.64
N THR A 72 -1.02 0.21 -0.69
CA THR A 72 -0.28 0.27 0.59
C THR A 72 -0.60 -0.93 1.46
N LEU A 73 -1.86 -1.33 1.60
CA LEU A 73 -2.26 -2.55 2.31
C LEU A 73 -1.63 -3.80 1.68
N ALA A 74 -1.63 -3.90 0.34
CA ALA A 74 -0.99 -4.99 -0.37
C ALA A 74 0.54 -5.04 -0.15
N ALA A 75 1.19 -3.87 -0.12
CA ALA A 75 2.61 -3.74 0.19
C ALA A 75 2.92 -4.19 1.62
N VAL A 76 2.13 -3.74 2.60
CA VAL A 76 2.26 -4.14 4.01
C VAL A 76 2.07 -5.65 4.15
N ALA A 77 1.02 -6.24 3.58
CA ALA A 77 0.80 -7.69 3.66
C ALA A 77 1.95 -8.49 3.04
N ARG A 78 2.53 -8.05 1.92
CA ARG A 78 3.71 -8.71 1.34
C ARG A 78 4.90 -8.67 2.28
N GLU A 79 5.20 -7.51 2.86
CA GLU A 79 6.30 -7.33 3.81
C GLU A 79 6.08 -8.15 5.10
N LEU A 80 4.86 -8.21 5.63
CA LEU A 80 4.53 -9.03 6.79
C LEU A 80 4.61 -10.52 6.47
N ASN A 81 4.12 -10.95 5.30
CA ASN A 81 4.20 -12.34 4.85
C ASN A 81 5.64 -12.84 4.77
N ILE A 82 6.56 -12.02 4.26
CA ILE A 82 8.00 -12.32 4.19
C ILE A 82 8.60 -12.48 5.59
N ARG A 83 8.14 -11.67 6.55
CA ARG A 83 8.49 -11.79 7.98
C ARG A 83 7.72 -12.90 8.71
N ARG A 84 6.84 -13.62 8.01
CA ARG A 84 5.92 -14.64 8.55
C ARG A 84 5.00 -14.12 9.66
N LEU A 85 4.56 -12.88 9.50
CA LEU A 85 3.61 -12.20 10.38
C LEU A 85 2.29 -12.00 9.65
N THR A 86 1.19 -12.07 10.39
CA THR A 86 -0.16 -11.68 9.92
C THR A 86 -0.72 -10.53 10.73
N SER A 87 -0.11 -10.19 11.88
CA SER A 87 -0.49 -9.04 12.68
C SER A 87 0.73 -8.25 13.13
N ALA A 88 0.67 -6.93 12.99
CA ALA A 88 1.75 -6.05 13.43
C ALA A 88 1.28 -4.60 13.60
N ARG A 89 1.97 -3.91 14.51
CA ARG A 89 1.98 -2.44 14.54
C ARG A 89 3.03 -1.95 13.55
N VAL A 90 2.64 -1.09 12.61
CA VAL A 90 3.46 -0.68 11.46
C VAL A 90 3.64 0.84 11.46
N HIS A 91 4.86 1.28 11.13
CA HIS A 91 5.15 2.67 10.79
C HIS A 91 5.50 2.74 9.30
N LEU A 92 4.76 3.54 8.54
CA LEU A 92 4.94 3.64 7.09
C LEU A 92 6.01 4.67 6.76
N ALA A 93 6.98 4.28 5.94
CA ALA A 93 7.93 5.21 5.33
C ALA A 93 7.62 5.29 3.83
N ALA A 94 6.77 6.22 3.43
CA ALA A 94 6.24 6.30 2.07
C ALA A 94 6.98 7.34 1.22
N GLY A 95 7.30 6.98 -0.02
CA GLY A 95 7.94 7.85 -1.00
C GLY A 95 6.94 8.41 -2.00
N LEU A 96 6.92 9.73 -2.20
CA LEU A 96 6.11 10.41 -3.21
C LEU A 96 6.98 11.12 -4.25
N PRO A 97 6.55 11.22 -5.52
CA PRO A 97 7.23 12.05 -6.52
C PRO A 97 7.51 13.47 -6.00
N LEU A 98 8.71 14.00 -6.29
CA LEU A 98 9.14 15.36 -5.87
C LEU A 98 8.12 16.45 -6.26
N THR A 99 7.45 16.28 -7.41
CA THR A 99 6.44 17.19 -7.92
C THR A 99 5.18 17.26 -7.05
N TRP A 100 4.94 16.27 -6.20
CA TRP A 100 3.73 16.17 -5.34
C TRP A 100 4.05 16.44 -3.86
N VAL A 101 5.32 16.29 -3.45
CA VAL A 101 5.73 16.39 -2.04
C VAL A 101 5.47 17.77 -1.42
N SER A 102 5.64 18.86 -2.14
CA SER A 102 5.53 20.20 -1.55
C SER A 102 4.10 20.60 -1.16
N GLU A 103 3.09 20.08 -1.86
CA GLU A 103 1.69 20.47 -1.65
C GLU A 103 0.85 19.35 -1.02
N GLN A 104 1.23 18.07 -1.21
CA GLN A 104 0.40 16.92 -0.84
C GLN A 104 0.99 16.04 0.27
N LYS A 105 2.12 16.43 0.88
CA LYS A 105 2.77 15.61 1.92
C LYS A 105 1.85 15.32 3.10
N ASP A 106 1.26 16.37 3.67
CA ASP A 106 0.45 16.24 4.88
C ASP A 106 -0.89 15.60 4.59
N SER A 107 -1.49 15.89 3.43
CA SER A 107 -2.73 15.24 3.00
C SER A 107 -2.51 13.75 2.73
N PHE A 108 -1.41 13.37 2.08
CA PHE A 108 -1.09 11.97 1.83
C PHE A 108 -0.74 11.21 3.11
N ARG A 109 -0.05 11.86 4.06
CA ARG A 109 0.18 11.30 5.39
C ARG A 109 -1.14 11.05 6.12
N ALA A 110 -2.03 12.04 6.15
CA ALA A 110 -3.35 11.90 6.75
C ALA A 110 -4.18 10.82 6.04
N TYR A 111 -4.05 10.71 4.72
CA TYR A 111 -4.69 9.69 3.92
C TYR A 111 -4.23 8.27 4.26
N LEU A 112 -2.92 8.03 4.36
CA LEU A 112 -2.38 6.72 4.78
C LEU A 112 -2.77 6.36 6.22
N LEU A 113 -2.97 7.37 7.07
CA LEU A 113 -3.39 7.22 8.46
C LEU A 113 -4.88 7.50 8.66
N GLN A 114 -5.69 7.40 7.60
CA GLN A 114 -7.14 7.67 7.67
C GLN A 114 -7.86 6.71 8.62
N ASN A 115 -7.28 5.53 8.85
CA ASN A 115 -7.71 4.53 9.81
C ASN A 115 -6.59 4.25 10.82
N GLU A 116 -6.93 4.05 12.09
CA GLU A 116 -5.97 3.65 13.12
C GLU A 116 -5.47 2.20 12.92
N SER A 117 -6.34 1.35 12.36
CA SER A 117 -6.02 -0.02 12.00
C SER A 117 -6.75 -0.45 10.73
N ALA A 118 -6.28 -1.52 10.10
CA ALA A 118 -6.95 -2.14 8.96
C ALA A 118 -6.92 -3.66 9.07
N ASP A 119 -8.09 -4.26 8.89
CA ASP A 119 -8.31 -5.69 8.72
C ASP A 119 -8.61 -5.98 7.25
N PHE A 120 -7.83 -6.87 6.64
CA PHE A 120 -7.96 -7.19 5.23
C PHE A 120 -7.41 -8.56 4.91
N THR A 121 -7.89 -9.14 3.81
CA THR A 121 -7.37 -10.41 3.31
C THR A 121 -6.49 -10.14 2.10
N PHE A 122 -5.30 -10.72 2.03
CA PHE A 122 -4.47 -10.69 0.83
C PHE A 122 -3.99 -12.09 0.47
N ARG A 123 -4.23 -12.51 -0.78
CA ARG A 123 -3.90 -13.87 -1.27
C ARG A 123 -4.44 -14.99 -0.37
N GLY A 124 -5.64 -14.80 0.17
CA GLY A 124 -6.30 -15.76 1.05
C GLY A 124 -5.78 -15.82 2.49
N VAL A 125 -4.90 -14.89 2.89
CA VAL A 125 -4.41 -14.76 4.27
C VAL A 125 -4.97 -13.49 4.89
N GLU A 126 -5.51 -13.59 6.10
CA GLU A 126 -6.02 -12.46 6.88
C GLU A 126 -4.86 -11.71 7.55
N TYR A 127 -4.91 -10.38 7.47
CA TYR A 127 -3.94 -9.47 8.09
C TYR A 127 -4.65 -8.45 8.98
N HIS A 128 -4.03 -8.16 10.13
CA HIS A 128 -4.43 -7.10 11.04
C HIS A 128 -3.27 -6.13 11.26
N VAL A 129 -3.43 -4.87 10.84
CA VAL A 129 -2.37 -3.87 10.92
C VAL A 129 -2.83 -2.69 11.76
N GLU A 130 -2.04 -2.32 12.76
CA GLU A 130 -2.20 -1.06 13.49
C GLU A 130 -1.21 -0.03 12.95
N PHE A 131 -1.68 1.15 12.55
CA PHE A 131 -0.82 2.20 12.03
C PHE A 131 -0.30 3.08 13.18
N ALA A 132 1.00 2.98 13.47
CA ALA A 132 1.66 3.81 14.47
C ALA A 132 1.96 5.23 13.98
N GLY A 133 2.05 5.42 12.67
CA GLY A 133 2.46 6.66 12.04
C GLY A 133 2.95 6.45 10.62
N ALA A 134 3.19 7.58 9.93
CA ALA A 134 3.73 7.59 8.59
C ALA A 134 4.68 8.78 8.42
N ASP A 135 5.81 8.55 7.76
CA ASP A 135 6.74 9.57 7.29
C ASP A 135 6.75 9.57 5.75
N ILE A 136 6.65 10.76 5.17
CA ILE A 136 6.58 10.96 3.73
C ILE A 136 7.88 11.58 3.24
N PHE A 137 8.54 10.92 2.29
CA PHE A 137 9.82 11.31 1.73
C PHE A 137 9.70 11.65 0.23
N PRO A 138 10.45 12.64 -0.28
CA PRO A 138 10.56 12.88 -1.72
C PRO A 138 11.30 11.73 -2.42
N GLN A 139 10.72 11.21 -3.51
CA GLN A 139 11.35 10.24 -4.40
C GLN A 139 12.61 10.83 -5.01
N GLY A 140 13.72 10.09 -4.91
CA GLY A 140 15.02 10.50 -5.46
C GLY A 140 15.95 11.19 -4.47
N PHE A 141 15.53 11.48 -3.23
CA PHE A 141 16.41 12.03 -2.19
C PHE A 141 17.15 10.95 -1.36
N SER A 142 17.25 9.73 -1.88
CA SER A 142 18.20 8.72 -1.39
C SER A 142 19.19 8.37 -2.50
N LYS A 143 20.06 9.33 -2.78
CA LYS A 143 21.39 9.12 -3.35
C LYS A 143 22.36 9.99 -2.56
N VAL A 144 22.79 9.49 -1.41
CA VAL A 144 24.05 9.87 -0.76
C VAL A 144 24.54 8.70 0.07
#